data_AF-A0A0G2JQT5-F1
#
_entry.id   AF-A0A0G2JQT5-F1
#
_cell.length_a   1.000
_cell.length_b   1.000
_cell.length_c   1.000
_cell.angle_alpha   90.00
_cell.angle_beta   90.00
_cell.angle_gamma   90.00
#
_symmetry.space_group_name_H-M   'P 1'
#
loop_
_entity.id
_entity.type
_entity.pdbx_description
1 polymer ?
#
loop_
_entity_poly.entity_id
_entity_poly.type
_entity_poly.pdbx_seq_one_letter_code
_entity_poly.pdbx_strand_id
1 'polypeptide(L)'
;VEAGKGLEMRKLVLSGFLASEEIYINQLEALLLPMKPLKATATTSQPVLTIQQIETIFYKIQDIYEIHKEFYDNLCPKVQQWDSQVTMGHLFQ
;
A
#
# COMPACT_ATOMS: atom_id res chain seq x y z
N VAL A 1 -21.49 8.65 -27.61
CA VAL A 1 -20.06 8.47 -27.93
C VAL A 1 -19.14 9.09 -26.86
N GLU A 2 -19.43 10.29 -26.34
CA GLU A 2 -18.62 10.91 -25.26
C GLU A 2 -18.66 10.17 -23.91
N ALA A 3 -19.81 9.65 -23.50
CA ALA A 3 -19.95 8.92 -22.23
C ALA A 3 -19.04 7.67 -22.14
N GLY A 4 -18.79 7.00 -23.27
CA GLY A 4 -17.87 5.86 -23.31
C GLY A 4 -16.40 6.27 -23.13
N LYS A 5 -15.99 7.42 -23.67
CA LYS A 5 -14.61 7.90 -23.53
C LYS A 5 -14.27 8.27 -22.09
N GLY A 6 -15.20 8.90 -21.36
CA GLY A 6 -15.02 9.22 -19.94
C GLY A 6 -14.87 7.98 -19.07
N LEU A 7 -15.61 6.91 -19.39
CA LEU A 7 -15.54 5.64 -18.69
C LEU A 7 -14.18 4.94 -18.89
N GLU A 8 -13.69 4.88 -20.13
CA GLU A 8 -12.36 4.33 -20.44
C GLU A 8 -11.23 5.13 -19.80
N MET A 9 -11.32 6.47 -19.81
CA MET A 9 -10.33 7.33 -19.14
C MET A 9 -10.30 7.09 -17.63
N ARG A 10 -11.47 6.94 -16.97
CA ARG A 10 -11.54 6.64 -15.54
C ARG A 10 -10.90 5.28 -15.22
N LYS A 11 -11.15 4.26 -16.04
CA LYS A 11 -10.50 2.95 -15.90
C LYS A 11 -8.99 3.06 -16.04
N LEU A 12 -8.50 3.76 -17.07
CA LEU A 12 -7.08 3.96 -17.33
C LEU A 12 -6.36 4.63 -16.14
N VAL A 13 -6.96 5.71 -15.61
CA VAL A 13 -6.41 6.43 -14.44
C VAL A 13 -6.32 5.50 -13.22
N LEU A 14 -7.36 4.72 -12.94
CA LEU A 14 -7.36 3.81 -11.80
C LEU A 14 -6.43 2.61 -11.98
N SER A 15 -6.27 2.11 -13.20
CA SER A 15 -5.27 1.08 -13.50
C SER A 15 -3.84 1.61 -13.29
N GLY A 16 -3.55 2.84 -13.72
CA GLY A 16 -2.27 3.49 -13.45
C GLY A 16 -2.03 3.67 -11.95
N PHE A 17 -3.07 4.09 -11.21
CA PHE A 17 -3.02 4.21 -9.76
C PHE A 17 -2.70 2.88 -9.06
N LEU A 18 -3.39 1.79 -9.44
CA LEU A 18 -3.12 0.45 -8.90
C LEU A 18 -1.69 0.01 -9.19
N ALA A 19 -1.16 0.26 -10.39
CA ALA A 19 0.23 -0.07 -10.71
C ALA A 19 1.23 0.68 -9.81
N SER A 20 0.99 1.97 -9.51
CA SER A 20 1.83 2.71 -8.56
C SER A 20 1.68 2.19 -7.12
N GLU A 21 0.46 1.86 -6.69
CA GLU A 21 0.22 1.30 -5.36
C GLU A 21 0.89 -0.07 -5.17
N GLU A 22 0.83 -0.94 -6.17
CA GLU A 22 1.50 -2.25 -6.13
C GLU A 22 3.02 -2.09 -5.92
N ILE A 23 3.65 -1.16 -6.65
CA ILE A 23 5.07 -0.86 -6.48
C ILE A 23 5.35 -0.30 -5.08
N TYR A 24 4.52 0.62 -4.59
CA TYR A 24 4.69 1.24 -3.28
C TYR A 24 4.54 0.23 -2.13
N ILE A 25 3.52 -0.63 -2.19
CA ILE A 25 3.29 -1.72 -1.23
C ILE A 25 4.48 -2.68 -1.20
N ASN A 26 5.02 -3.06 -2.36
CA ASN A 26 6.21 -3.92 -2.44
C ASN A 26 7.44 -3.27 -1.77
N GLN A 27 7.61 -1.95 -1.91
CA GLN A 27 8.67 -1.22 -1.23
C GLN A 27 8.47 -1.18 0.29
N LEU A 28 7.24 -0.98 0.76
CA LEU A 28 6.92 -1.03 2.19
C LEU A 28 7.16 -2.43 2.77
N GLU A 29 6.77 -3.49 2.06
CA GLU A 29 7.06 -4.87 2.47
C GLU A 29 8.56 -5.13 2.59
N ALA A 30 9.35 -4.64 1.63
CA ALA A 30 10.80 -4.73 1.67
C ALA A 30 11.42 -4.02 2.90
N LEU A 31 10.80 -2.95 3.41
CA LEU A 31 11.20 -2.30 4.66
C LEU A 31 10.78 -3.08 5.91
N LEU A 32 9.64 -3.79 5.88
CA LEU A 32 9.18 -4.62 7.00
C LEU A 32 10.03 -5.88 7.20
N LEU A 33 10.61 -6.43 6.13
CA LEU A 33 11.47 -7.62 6.18
C LEU A 33 12.66 -7.48 7.15
N PRO A 34 13.52 -6.44 7.06
CA PRO A 34 14.63 -6.25 8.01
C PRO A 34 14.15 -5.78 9.39
N MET A 35 13.00 -5.12 9.50
CA MET A 35 12.50 -4.64 10.80
C MET A 35 12.28 -5.77 11.79
N LYS A 36 11.69 -6.91 11.36
CA LYS A 36 11.39 -8.06 12.23
C LYS A 36 12.63 -8.63 12.96
N PRO A 37 13.71 -9.04 12.25
CA PRO A 37 14.93 -9.53 12.90
C PRO A 37 15.67 -8.43 13.67
N LEU A 38 15.62 -7.16 13.24
CA LEU A 38 16.21 -6.05 13.99
C LEU A 38 15.53 -5.90 15.36
N LYS A 39 14.18 -5.93 15.42
CA LYS A 39 13.45 -5.91 16.70
C LYS A 39 13.77 -7.13 17.56
N ALA A 40 13.84 -8.32 16.98
CA ALA A 40 14.14 -9.55 17.70
C ALA A 40 15.55 -9.58 18.31
N THR A 41 16.53 -8.96 17.65
CA THR A 41 17.93 -8.91 18.12
C THR A 41 18.21 -7.75 19.07
N ALA A 42 17.32 -6.76 19.16
CA ALA A 42 17.50 -5.57 19.99
C ALA A 42 17.54 -5.85 21.51
N THR A 43 17.06 -7.03 21.97
CA THR A 43 17.12 -7.47 23.37
C THR A 43 18.31 -8.39 23.67
N THR A 44 19.17 -8.67 22.67
CA THR A 44 20.37 -9.50 22.86
C THR A 44 21.51 -8.68 23.45
N SER A 45 22.58 -9.34 23.89
CA SER A 45 23.74 -8.67 24.51
C SER A 45 24.55 -7.79 23.55
N GLN A 46 24.36 -7.93 22.23
CA GLN A 46 25.08 -7.15 21.21
C GLN A 46 24.13 -6.72 20.07
N PRO A 47 23.21 -5.78 20.35
CA PRO A 47 22.27 -5.32 19.34
C PRO A 47 22.97 -4.37 18.36
N VAL A 48 22.65 -4.50 17.06
CA VAL A 48 23.13 -3.56 16.02
C VAL A 48 22.44 -2.20 16.15
N LEU A 49 21.17 -2.20 16.53
CA LEU A 49 20.36 -1.01 16.80
C LEU A 49 19.55 -1.22 18.08
N THR A 50 19.33 -0.14 18.85
CA THR A 50 18.42 -0.19 19.99
C THR A 50 16.96 -0.23 19.53
N ILE A 51 16.06 -0.70 20.41
CA ILE A 51 14.61 -0.68 20.14
C ILE A 51 14.13 0.72 19.76
N GLN A 52 14.59 1.75 20.47
CA GLN A 52 14.21 3.15 20.19
C GLN A 52 14.65 3.60 18.79
N GLN A 53 15.87 3.24 18.36
CA GLN A 53 16.35 3.57 17.00
C GLN A 53 15.50 2.88 15.94
N ILE A 54 15.15 1.60 16.16
CA ILE A 54 14.31 0.83 15.24
C ILE A 54 12.90 1.45 15.17
N GLU A 55 12.29 1.79 16.29
CA GLU A 55 10.97 2.44 16.34
C GLU A 55 10.97 3.81 15.66
N THR A 56 12.08 4.55 15.75
CA THR A 56 12.23 5.85 15.09
C THR A 56 12.40 5.70 13.57
N ILE A 57 13.24 4.76 13.12
CA ILE A 57 13.52 4.52 11.69
C ILE A 57 12.30 3.94 10.98
N PHE A 58 11.63 2.97 11.60
CA PHE A 58 10.47 2.26 11.03
C PHE A 58 9.14 2.81 11.55
N TYR A 59 9.13 4.08 11.98
CA TYR A 59 7.93 4.70 12.54
C TYR A 59 6.76 4.59 11.55
N LYS A 60 5.67 3.96 11.99
CA LYS A 60 4.40 3.79 11.25
C LYS A 60 4.48 3.00 9.94
N ILE A 61 5.61 2.38 9.58
CA ILE A 61 5.73 1.63 8.31
C ILE A 61 4.71 0.49 8.22
N GLN A 62 4.45 -0.22 9.32
CA GLN A 62 3.44 -1.29 9.36
C GLN A 62 2.03 -0.73 9.10
N ASP A 63 1.64 0.32 9.82
CA ASP A 63 0.33 0.96 9.68
C ASP A 63 0.13 1.49 8.24
N ILE A 64 1.15 2.13 7.66
CA ILE A 64 1.11 2.65 6.28
C ILE A 64 0.96 1.49 5.29
N TYR A 65 1.71 0.40 5.45
CA TYR A 65 1.57 -0.78 4.61
C TYR A 65 0.14 -1.33 4.65
N GLU A 66 -0.44 -1.48 5.84
CA GLU A 66 -1.79 -2.03 6.01
C GLU A 66 -2.85 -1.15 5.35
N ILE A 67 -2.79 0.18 5.55
CA ILE A 67 -3.73 1.13 4.95
C ILE A 67 -3.67 1.06 3.42
N HIS A 68 -2.46 1.09 2.83
CA HIS A 68 -2.30 1.04 1.37
C HIS A 68 -2.68 -0.32 0.81
N LYS A 69 -2.34 -1.41 1.51
CA LYS A 69 -2.70 -2.77 1.10
C LYS A 69 -4.20 -2.98 1.11
N GLU A 70 -4.89 -2.55 2.17
CA GLU A 70 -6.35 -2.59 2.27
C GLU A 70 -7.00 -1.76 1.15
N PHE A 71 -6.51 -0.55 0.90
CA PHE A 71 -7.00 0.29 -0.20
C PHE A 71 -6.85 -0.41 -1.55
N TYR A 72 -5.66 -0.95 -1.84
CA TYR A 72 -5.37 -1.66 -3.08
C TYR A 72 -6.27 -2.88 -3.26
N ASP A 73 -6.38 -3.72 -2.23
CA ASP A 73 -7.18 -4.96 -2.27
C ASP A 73 -8.67 -4.67 -2.45
N ASN A 74 -9.17 -3.53 -1.95
CA ASN A 74 -10.54 -3.07 -2.14
C ASN A 74 -10.79 -2.45 -3.53
N LEU A 75 -9.79 -1.81 -4.14
CA LEU A 75 -9.91 -1.15 -5.44
C LEU A 75 -9.66 -2.11 -6.61
N CYS A 76 -8.67 -2.99 -6.50
CA CYS A 76 -8.25 -3.92 -7.56
C CYS A 76 -9.40 -4.72 -8.21
N PRO A 77 -10.27 -5.42 -7.45
CA PRO A 77 -11.36 -6.18 -8.05
C PRO A 77 -12.38 -5.29 -8.78
N LYS A 78 -12.61 -4.06 -8.29
CA LYS A 78 -13.54 -3.09 -8.91
C LYS A 78 -13.00 -2.55 -10.24
N VAL A 79 -11.68 -2.44 -10.39
CA VAL A 79 -11.04 -2.02 -11.64
C VAL A 79 -10.96 -3.17 -12.66
N GLN A 80 -10.72 -4.41 -12.18
CA GLN A 80 -10.70 -5.60 -13.03
C GLN A 80 -12.10 -5.96 -13.55
N GLN A 81 -13.10 -5.99 -12.66
CA GLN A 81 -14.51 -6.20 -12.98
C GLN A 81 -15.21 -4.86 -13.18
N TRP A 82 -14.78 -4.14 -14.21
CA TRP A 82 -15.21 -2.77 -14.45
C TRP A 82 -16.71 -2.68 -14.74
N ASP A 83 -17.46 -2.10 -13.79
CA ASP A 83 -18.87 -1.76 -13.96
C ASP A 83 -19.08 -0.25 -13.78
N SER A 84 -19.70 0.36 -14.80
CA SER A 84 -20.05 1.78 -14.89
C SER A 84 -20.92 2.30 -13.74
N GLN A 85 -21.62 1.44 -12.99
CA GLN A 85 -22.44 1.82 -11.85
C GLN A 85 -21.67 1.89 -10.52
N VAL A 86 -20.40 1.44 -10.49
CA VAL A 86 -19.62 1.38 -9.26
C VAL A 86 -19.10 2.77 -8.85
N THR A 87 -19.50 3.20 -7.66
CA THR A 87 -18.95 4.38 -7.01
C THR A 87 -17.70 3.98 -6.21
N MET A 88 -16.62 4.75 -6.37
CA MET A 88 -15.31 4.44 -5.75
C MET A 88 -14.81 5.57 -4.85
N GLY A 89 -15.51 6.71 -4.79
CA GLY A 89 -15.08 7.87 -4.00
C GLY A 89 -14.95 7.57 -2.50
N HIS A 90 -15.73 6.64 -1.96
CA HIS A 90 -15.64 6.22 -0.55
C HIS A 90 -14.30 5.56 -0.19
N LEU A 91 -13.55 5.06 -1.17
CA LEU A 91 -12.24 4.46 -0.92
C LEU A 91 -11.16 5.51 -0.67
N PHE A 92 -11.36 6.76 -1.12
CA PHE A 92 -10.37 7.84 -1.04
C PHE A 92 -10.64 8.82 0.11
N GLN A 93 -11.33 8.39 1.17
CA GLN A 93 -11.70 9.23 2.32
C GLN A 93 -10.70 9.13 3.47
#